data_AF-A0A2N3VME5-F1
#
_entry.id   AF-A0A2N3VME5-F1
#
_cell.length_a   1.000
_cell.length_b   1.000
_cell.length_c   1.000
_cell.angle_alpha   90.00
_cell.angle_beta   90.00
_cell.angle_gamma   90.00
#
_symmetry.space_group_name_H-M   'P 1'
#
loop_
_entity.id
_entity.type
_entity.pdbx_description
1 polymer ?
#
loop_
_entity_poly.entity_id
_entity_poly.type
_entity_poly.pdbx_seq_one_letter_code
_entity_poly.pdbx_strand_id
1 'polypeptide(L)'
;MSAISPTAVPSFRSRIGRDARSGYYAAPQRFRLHLSLSCPSCLEIAVTHTLLGLDGTLPVTLLPSLPDAPDGGYLALRPLYEASSHLYPGLAAAPVLSDNWTGTIVSTHTPDILRDLTWRFGGHGPDLHPRGAEKAIDSVGRLCEQGIAASAQSAGQFDGDPAARATGLAALLRALDALERRLASREHVLGGEPTLADVKVWVTLVQLDTVHRHHLDAAAVHRITEHPRVWAYARRLAAHPAFGSHLDLDGIARRHHAHCRGAEAAGAAVQIVDWMAYVPREQPASARQPS
;
A
#
# COMPACT_ATOMS: atom_id res chain seq x y z
N MET A 1 -9.40 -34.31 -28.83
CA MET A 1 -8.81 -32.97 -28.66
C MET A 1 -9.00 -32.58 -27.20
N SER A 2 -8.00 -32.86 -26.36
CA SER A 2 -8.10 -32.60 -24.92
C SER A 2 -8.15 -31.10 -24.66
N ALA A 3 -9.20 -30.64 -23.99
CA ALA A 3 -9.31 -29.28 -23.51
C ALA A 3 -8.14 -29.00 -22.56
N ILE A 4 -7.30 -28.04 -22.94
CA ILE A 4 -6.21 -27.54 -22.10
C ILE A 4 -6.88 -26.93 -20.86
N SER A 5 -6.71 -27.57 -19.70
CA SER A 5 -7.11 -26.98 -18.42
C SER A 5 -6.44 -25.60 -18.29
N PRO A 6 -7.13 -24.57 -17.75
CA PRO A 6 -6.51 -23.27 -17.57
C PRO A 6 -5.26 -23.43 -16.70
N THR A 7 -4.10 -23.16 -17.28
CA THR A 7 -2.81 -23.23 -16.58
C THR A 7 -2.87 -22.29 -15.40
N ALA A 8 -2.75 -22.82 -14.18
CA ALA A 8 -2.77 -22.00 -12.97
C ALA A 8 -1.64 -20.96 -13.05
N VAL A 9 -1.98 -19.69 -12.82
CA VAL A 9 -0.99 -18.61 -12.81
C VAL A 9 0.02 -18.88 -11.69
N PRO A 10 1.32 -18.99 -11.98
CA PRO A 10 2.35 -19.23 -10.97
C PRO A 10 2.33 -18.17 -9.87
N SER A 11 2.43 -18.62 -8.61
CA SER A 11 2.56 -17.72 -7.46
C SER A 11 4.01 -17.66 -6.99
N PHE A 12 4.57 -16.46 -6.93
CA PHE A 12 5.92 -16.23 -6.41
C PHE A 12 5.85 -15.77 -4.95
N ARG A 13 6.17 -16.68 -4.03
CA ARG A 13 6.10 -16.44 -2.56
C ARG A 13 7.34 -16.97 -1.82
N SER A 14 8.50 -16.91 -2.48
CA SER A 14 9.75 -17.25 -1.79
C SER A 14 10.08 -16.20 -0.74
N ARG A 15 10.91 -16.56 0.25
CA ARG A 15 11.27 -15.70 1.38
C ARG A 15 12.77 -15.45 1.42
N ILE A 16 13.17 -14.28 1.87
CA ILE A 16 14.58 -13.99 2.22
C ILE A 16 14.88 -14.68 3.55
N GLY A 17 15.76 -15.66 3.51
CA GLY A 17 16.25 -16.38 4.67
C GLY A 17 17.40 -15.66 5.39
N ARG A 18 17.84 -16.30 6.48
CA ARG A 18 18.81 -15.72 7.42
C ARG A 18 20.26 -15.97 7.02
N ASP A 19 20.50 -16.98 6.20
CA ASP A 19 21.83 -17.46 5.87
C ASP A 19 21.91 -17.95 4.42
N ALA A 20 23.15 -18.19 3.97
CA ALA A 20 23.43 -18.64 2.61
C ALA A 20 22.74 -19.95 2.21
N ARG A 21 22.34 -20.79 3.17
CA ARG A 21 21.67 -22.07 2.89
C ARG A 21 20.20 -21.90 2.51
N SER A 22 19.65 -20.71 2.73
CA SER A 22 18.26 -20.37 2.41
C SER A 22 18.04 -20.07 0.92
N GLY A 23 19.10 -20.05 0.09
CA GLY A 23 19.05 -19.65 -1.32
C GLY A 23 18.99 -18.13 -1.50
N TYR A 24 17.88 -17.52 -1.07
CA TYR A 24 17.76 -16.08 -0.96
C TYR A 24 18.19 -15.65 0.45
N TYR A 25 19.34 -15.01 0.58
CA TYR A 25 19.82 -14.50 1.87
C TYR A 25 20.09 -13.01 1.78
N ALA A 26 19.92 -12.31 2.90
CA ALA A 26 20.10 -10.87 2.98
C ALA A 26 21.54 -10.47 2.60
N ALA A 27 21.68 -9.74 1.50
CA ALA A 27 22.93 -9.15 1.04
C ALA A 27 22.64 -7.75 0.47
N PRO A 28 23.46 -6.72 0.79
CA PRO A 28 23.28 -5.39 0.23
C PRO A 28 23.30 -5.42 -1.30
N GLN A 29 22.43 -4.62 -1.93
CA GLN A 29 22.31 -4.43 -3.38
C GLN A 29 21.97 -5.69 -4.19
N ARG A 30 21.72 -6.83 -3.54
CA ARG A 30 21.29 -8.06 -4.20
C ARG A 30 19.84 -7.97 -4.67
N PHE A 31 18.95 -7.50 -3.81
CA PHE A 31 17.52 -7.45 -4.10
C PHE A 31 17.09 -6.09 -4.62
N ARG A 32 16.05 -6.08 -5.45
CA ARG A 32 15.45 -4.86 -6.00
C ARG A 32 13.93 -4.92 -5.91
N LEU A 33 13.33 -3.82 -5.47
CA LEU A 33 11.89 -3.62 -5.46
C LEU A 33 11.44 -2.93 -6.75
N HIS A 34 10.33 -3.37 -7.33
CA HIS A 34 9.67 -2.71 -8.45
C HIS A 34 8.27 -2.31 -8.03
N LEU A 35 8.01 -1.00 -7.95
CA LEU A 35 6.86 -0.42 -7.26
C LEU A 35 6.15 0.60 -8.15
N SER A 36 4.83 0.69 -8.07
CA SER A 36 4.04 1.79 -8.64
C SER A 36 3.34 2.53 -7.50
N LEU A 37 3.71 3.78 -7.21
CA LEU A 37 3.23 4.51 -6.04
C LEU A 37 1.72 4.77 -6.03
N SER A 38 1.06 4.66 -7.19
CA SER A 38 -0.41 4.70 -7.30
C SER A 38 -1.11 3.44 -6.80
N CYS A 39 -0.38 2.34 -6.58
CA CYS A 39 -0.90 1.07 -6.05
C CYS A 39 -0.77 1.05 -4.52
N PRO A 40 -1.85 0.77 -3.75
CA PRO A 40 -1.81 0.75 -2.28
C PRO A 40 -0.74 -0.19 -1.72
N SER A 41 -0.64 -1.41 -2.24
CA SER A 41 0.37 -2.39 -1.83
C SER A 41 1.81 -1.91 -2.07
N CYS A 42 2.03 -1.20 -3.18
CA CYS A 42 3.36 -0.65 -3.49
C CYS A 42 3.68 0.54 -2.58
N LEU A 43 2.68 1.37 -2.28
CA LEU A 43 2.81 2.48 -1.33
C LEU A 43 3.15 1.98 0.08
N GLU A 44 2.50 0.90 0.56
CA GLU A 44 2.85 0.25 1.83
C GLU A 44 4.33 -0.17 1.87
N ILE A 45 4.83 -0.75 0.77
CA ILE A 45 6.23 -1.17 0.66
C ILE A 45 7.18 0.04 0.61
N ALA A 46 6.85 1.07 -0.16
CA ALA A 46 7.69 2.27 -0.31
C ALA A 46 7.86 3.00 1.02
N VAL A 47 6.76 3.20 1.76
CA VAL A 47 6.78 3.80 3.10
C VAL A 47 7.61 2.95 4.07
N THR A 48 7.39 1.64 4.08
CA THR A 48 8.15 0.71 4.93
C THR A 48 9.64 0.74 4.61
N HIS A 49 9.99 0.76 3.32
CA HIS A 49 11.38 0.83 2.84
C HIS A 49 12.09 2.08 3.35
N THR A 50 11.46 3.26 3.26
CA THR A 50 12.05 4.51 3.74
C THR A 50 12.10 4.58 5.27
N LEU A 51 11.07 4.08 5.98
CA LEU A 51 11.10 3.99 7.45
C LEU A 51 12.28 3.15 7.96
N LEU A 52 12.66 2.11 7.23
CA LEU A 52 13.80 1.25 7.54
C LEU A 52 15.16 1.78 6.99
N GLY A 53 15.17 2.92 6.30
CA GLY A 53 16.39 3.53 5.73
C GLY A 53 17.08 2.67 4.67
N LEU A 54 16.32 1.99 3.81
CA LEU A 54 16.86 0.96 2.91
C LEU A 54 17.36 1.47 1.56
N ASP A 55 17.40 2.78 1.30
CA ASP A 55 17.79 3.37 0.00
C ASP A 55 19.15 2.88 -0.49
N GLY A 56 20.14 2.78 0.41
CA GLY A 56 21.49 2.30 0.10
C GLY A 56 21.64 0.77 0.10
N THR A 57 20.62 0.01 0.52
CA THR A 57 20.70 -1.45 0.68
C THR A 57 19.85 -2.19 -0.35
N LEU A 58 18.66 -1.68 -0.63
CA LEU A 58 17.68 -2.32 -1.49
C LEU A 58 17.15 -1.27 -2.48
N PRO A 59 17.71 -1.19 -3.70
CA PRO A 59 17.28 -0.21 -4.68
C PRO A 59 15.82 -0.43 -5.11
N VAL A 60 15.13 0.68 -5.36
CA VAL A 60 13.75 0.72 -5.85
C VAL A 60 13.73 1.17 -7.31
N THR A 61 13.00 0.47 -8.14
CA THR A 61 12.60 0.89 -9.49
C THR A 61 11.15 1.33 -9.46
N LEU A 62 10.89 2.59 -9.76
CA LEU A 62 9.53 3.12 -9.86
C LEU A 62 8.97 2.83 -11.26
N LEU A 63 7.82 2.17 -11.29
CA LEU A 63 7.03 1.88 -12.47
C LEU A 63 6.03 3.01 -12.73
N PRO A 64 5.52 3.14 -13.96
CA PRO A 64 4.47 4.12 -14.25
C PRO A 64 3.24 3.96 -13.34
N SER A 65 2.50 5.05 -13.11
CA SER A 65 1.31 5.03 -12.27
C SER A 65 0.19 4.15 -12.84
N LEU A 66 0.24 3.81 -14.13
CA LEU A 66 -0.68 2.91 -14.81
C LEU A 66 0.10 1.76 -15.45
N PRO A 67 -0.46 0.54 -15.49
CA PRO A 67 0.05 -0.51 -16.37
C PRO A 67 0.06 -0.04 -17.83
N ASP A 68 1.13 -0.36 -18.56
CA ASP A 68 1.41 0.08 -19.93
C ASP A 68 1.33 -1.06 -20.96
N ALA A 69 1.07 -2.30 -20.51
CA ALA A 69 0.83 -3.43 -21.38
C ALA A 69 -0.67 -3.56 -21.74
N PRO A 70 -1.01 -4.05 -22.96
CA PRO A 70 -2.40 -4.23 -23.40
C PRO A 70 -3.23 -5.16 -22.52
N ASP A 71 -2.59 -6.10 -21.81
CA ASP A 71 -3.24 -7.04 -20.90
C ASP A 71 -3.49 -6.46 -19.50
N GLY A 72 -3.04 -5.23 -19.23
CA GLY A 72 -3.12 -4.60 -17.91
C GLY A 72 -1.94 -4.90 -16.99
N GLY A 73 -0.83 -5.44 -17.52
CA GLY A 73 0.45 -5.57 -16.82
C GLY A 73 1.44 -4.43 -17.09
N TYR A 74 2.63 -4.55 -16.51
CA TYR A 74 3.77 -3.69 -16.79
C TYR A 74 4.72 -4.33 -17.80
N LEU A 75 4.97 -3.67 -18.92
CA LEU A 75 5.91 -4.13 -19.95
C LEU A 75 7.31 -4.33 -19.37
N ALA A 76 7.75 -3.40 -18.51
CA ALA A 76 9.05 -3.47 -17.84
C ALA A 76 9.22 -4.71 -16.94
N LEU A 77 8.13 -5.29 -16.43
CA LEU A 77 8.17 -6.48 -15.58
C LEU A 77 8.09 -7.79 -16.36
N ARG A 78 7.63 -7.77 -17.63
CA ARG A 78 7.42 -8.99 -18.42
C ARG A 78 8.66 -9.90 -18.49
N PRO A 79 9.87 -9.41 -18.78
CA PRO A 79 11.06 -10.26 -18.85
C PRO A 79 11.36 -10.97 -17.53
N LEU A 80 11.12 -10.29 -16.41
CA LEU A 80 11.38 -10.82 -15.08
C LEU A 80 10.40 -11.95 -14.71
N TYR A 81 9.12 -11.80 -15.08
CA TYR A 81 8.11 -12.84 -14.93
C TYR A 81 8.42 -14.06 -15.81
N GLU A 82 8.81 -13.85 -17.06
CA GLU A 82 9.18 -14.93 -18.00
C GLU A 82 10.46 -15.66 -17.57
N ALA A 83 11.44 -14.95 -17.02
CA ALA A 83 12.65 -15.55 -16.43
C ALA A 83 12.33 -16.41 -15.20
N SER A 84 11.26 -16.07 -14.47
CA SER A 84 10.86 -16.78 -13.24
C SER A 84 9.90 -17.93 -13.52
N SER A 85 9.18 -17.89 -14.63
CA SER A 85 8.31 -18.97 -15.08
C SER A 85 8.18 -18.97 -16.60
N HIS A 86 8.61 -20.07 -17.22
CA HIS A 86 8.53 -20.24 -18.65
C HIS A 86 7.07 -20.13 -19.14
N LEU A 87 6.85 -19.31 -20.18
CA LEU A 87 5.52 -19.02 -20.73
C LEU A 87 4.53 -18.54 -19.67
N TYR A 88 4.97 -17.66 -18.76
CA TYR A 88 4.13 -17.11 -17.69
C TYR A 88 2.79 -16.58 -18.24
N PRO A 89 1.65 -17.20 -17.88
CA PRO A 89 0.35 -16.91 -18.49
C PRO A 89 -0.37 -15.72 -17.85
N GLY A 90 0.17 -15.15 -16.77
CA GLY A 90 -0.48 -14.11 -15.99
C GLY A 90 -0.06 -12.69 -16.36
N LEU A 91 -0.63 -11.73 -15.62
CA LEU A 91 -0.24 -10.33 -15.68
C LEU A 91 1.10 -10.12 -14.98
N ALA A 92 1.99 -9.33 -15.60
CA ALA A 92 3.21 -8.86 -14.98
C ALA A 92 2.88 -7.67 -14.07
N ALA A 93 2.46 -7.96 -12.84
CA ALA A 93 1.91 -6.97 -11.90
C ALA A 93 2.95 -6.50 -10.86
N ALA A 94 2.75 -5.30 -10.32
CA ALA A 94 3.50 -4.79 -9.16
C ALA A 94 2.70 -5.02 -7.86
N PRO A 95 3.34 -5.17 -6.69
CA PRO A 95 4.79 -5.05 -6.44
C PRO A 95 5.59 -6.32 -6.79
N VAL A 96 6.88 -6.14 -7.08
CA VAL A 96 7.83 -7.25 -7.27
C VAL A 96 9.07 -7.06 -6.41
N LEU A 97 9.44 -8.08 -5.64
CA LEU A 97 10.78 -8.25 -5.07
C LEU A 97 11.57 -9.21 -5.94
N SER A 98 12.66 -8.72 -6.52
CA SER A 98 13.53 -9.46 -7.44
C SER A 98 14.92 -9.66 -6.87
N ASP A 99 15.58 -10.73 -7.28
CA ASP A 99 16.98 -11.02 -6.98
C ASP A 99 17.83 -10.72 -8.23
N ASN A 100 18.69 -9.71 -8.16
CA ASN A 100 19.54 -9.30 -9.26
C ASN A 100 20.59 -10.36 -9.62
N TRP A 101 20.94 -11.25 -8.69
CA TRP A 101 21.94 -12.30 -8.94
C TRP A 101 21.38 -13.46 -9.74
N THR A 102 20.14 -13.87 -9.46
CA THR A 102 19.47 -14.95 -10.20
C THR A 102 18.69 -14.43 -11.40
N GLY A 103 18.37 -13.14 -11.44
CA GLY A 103 17.52 -12.54 -12.48
C GLY A 103 16.05 -12.98 -12.37
N THR A 104 15.60 -13.39 -11.19
CA THR A 104 14.26 -13.95 -10.95
C THR A 104 13.50 -13.22 -9.85
N ILE A 105 12.18 -13.46 -9.81
CA ILE A 105 11.27 -12.99 -8.77
C ILE A 105 11.48 -13.83 -7.51
N VAL A 106 11.70 -13.14 -6.39
CA VAL A 106 11.65 -13.73 -5.06
C VAL A 106 10.19 -13.83 -4.60
N SER A 107 9.49 -12.69 -4.59
CA SER A 107 8.11 -12.62 -4.13
C SER A 107 7.33 -11.51 -4.81
N THR A 108 6.03 -11.75 -5.03
CA THR A 108 5.03 -10.74 -5.38
C THR A 108 3.99 -10.55 -4.27
N HIS A 109 4.18 -11.23 -3.13
CA HIS A 109 3.22 -11.18 -2.02
C HIS A 109 3.60 -10.12 -0.99
N THR A 110 2.87 -9.00 -1.00
CA THR A 110 3.11 -7.82 -0.14
C THR A 110 3.38 -8.16 1.34
N PRO A 111 2.55 -8.97 2.04
CA PRO A 111 2.82 -9.34 3.43
C PRO A 111 4.15 -10.07 3.64
N ASP A 112 4.56 -10.92 2.70
CA ASP A 112 5.86 -11.61 2.79
C ASP A 112 7.01 -10.65 2.52
N ILE A 113 6.87 -9.76 1.53
CA ILE A 113 7.85 -8.71 1.25
C ILE A 113 8.05 -7.82 2.48
N LEU A 114 6.98 -7.26 3.05
CA LEU A 114 7.05 -6.40 4.24
C LEU A 114 7.69 -7.10 5.45
N ARG A 115 7.36 -8.37 5.70
CA ARG A 115 8.00 -9.16 6.76
C ARG A 115 9.48 -9.40 6.49
N ASP A 116 9.86 -9.68 5.25
CA ASP A 116 11.26 -9.87 4.90
C ASP A 116 12.06 -8.57 5.03
N LEU A 117 11.51 -7.43 4.60
CA LEU A 117 12.14 -6.12 4.80
C LEU A 117 12.41 -5.86 6.29
N THR A 118 11.38 -6.01 7.13
CA THR A 118 11.47 -5.73 8.56
C THR A 118 12.40 -6.71 9.31
N TRP A 119 12.31 -8.01 9.03
CA TRP A 119 13.08 -9.03 9.76
C TRP A 119 14.50 -9.27 9.24
N ARG A 120 14.83 -8.84 8.01
CA ARG A 120 16.14 -9.11 7.40
C ARG A 120 16.99 -7.87 7.20
N PHE A 121 16.36 -6.73 6.98
CA PHE A 121 17.06 -5.47 6.72
C PHE A 121 16.71 -4.38 7.74
N GLY A 122 15.86 -4.66 8.72
CA GLY A 122 15.61 -3.76 9.84
C GLY A 122 16.82 -3.55 10.76
N GLY A 123 16.62 -2.79 11.82
CA GLY A 123 17.67 -2.42 12.79
C GLY A 123 18.18 -0.97 12.63
N HIS A 124 17.78 -0.30 11.56
CA HIS A 124 17.89 1.15 11.40
C HIS A 124 16.46 1.71 11.37
N GLY A 125 16.15 2.71 12.21
CA GLY A 125 14.81 3.27 12.34
C GLY A 125 13.89 2.52 13.33
N PRO A 126 12.57 2.75 13.28
CA PRO A 126 11.60 2.14 14.19
C PRO A 126 11.48 0.62 13.98
N ASP A 127 11.18 -0.11 15.06
CA ASP A 127 10.82 -1.53 14.97
C ASP A 127 9.40 -1.68 14.44
N LEU A 128 9.28 -1.83 13.12
CA LEU A 128 7.99 -1.89 12.44
C LEU A 128 7.24 -3.22 12.68
N HIS A 129 7.94 -4.25 13.15
CA HIS A 129 7.36 -5.57 13.40
C HIS A 129 7.88 -6.16 14.73
N PRO A 130 7.53 -5.53 15.87
CA PRO A 130 8.06 -5.93 17.16
C PRO A 130 7.59 -7.32 17.56
N ARG A 131 8.43 -8.02 18.32
CA ARG A 131 8.17 -9.41 18.73
C ARG A 131 6.84 -9.51 19.50
N GLY A 132 5.95 -10.39 19.04
CA GLY A 132 4.63 -10.61 19.66
C GLY A 132 3.52 -9.71 19.14
N ALA A 133 3.83 -8.76 18.24
CA ALA A 133 2.82 -7.88 17.64
C ALA A 133 2.10 -8.49 16.42
N GLU A 134 2.47 -9.70 15.97
CA GLU A 134 1.94 -10.36 14.77
C GLU A 134 0.40 -10.33 14.74
N LYS A 135 -0.23 -10.83 15.80
CA LYS A 135 -1.69 -10.93 15.89
C LYS A 135 -2.36 -9.55 15.91
N ALA A 136 -1.71 -8.57 16.51
CA ALA A 136 -2.22 -7.22 16.58
C ALA A 136 -2.14 -6.53 15.20
N ILE A 137 -1.00 -6.64 14.52
CA ILE A 137 -0.81 -6.15 13.15
C ILE A 137 -1.82 -6.81 12.20
N ASP A 138 -1.96 -8.14 12.24
CA ASP A 138 -2.93 -8.87 11.43
C ASP A 138 -4.37 -8.45 11.72
N SER A 139 -4.70 -8.16 12.99
CA SER A 139 -6.02 -7.67 13.37
C SER A 139 -6.31 -6.27 12.81
N VAL A 140 -5.31 -5.38 12.78
CA VAL A 140 -5.45 -4.06 12.15
C VAL A 140 -5.54 -4.20 10.63
N GLY A 141 -4.76 -5.10 10.03
CA GLY A 141 -4.85 -5.43 8.60
C GLY A 141 -6.26 -5.84 8.20
N ARG A 142 -6.89 -6.76 8.95
CA ARG A 142 -8.28 -7.17 8.72
C ARG A 142 -9.27 -6.02 8.90
N LEU A 143 -9.08 -5.16 9.90
CA LEU A 143 -9.91 -3.97 10.08
C LEU A 143 -9.84 -3.04 8.86
N CYS A 144 -8.65 -2.84 8.30
CA CYS A 144 -8.46 -2.02 7.10
C CYS A 144 -9.08 -2.66 5.86
N GLU A 145 -8.83 -3.94 5.62
CA GLU A 145 -9.29 -4.64 4.42
C GLU A 145 -10.81 -4.86 4.42
N GLN A 146 -11.35 -5.40 5.52
CA GLN A 146 -12.75 -5.78 5.60
C GLN A 146 -13.62 -4.64 6.14
N GLY A 147 -13.16 -4.00 7.22
CA GLY A 147 -13.92 -2.97 7.92
C GLY A 147 -13.93 -1.63 7.19
N ILE A 148 -12.89 -1.29 6.43
CA ILE A 148 -12.80 0.00 5.73
C ILE A 148 -12.91 -0.20 4.23
N ALA A 149 -11.92 -0.82 3.57
CA ALA A 149 -11.86 -0.89 2.11
C ALA A 149 -13.06 -1.65 1.50
N ALA A 150 -13.33 -2.88 1.94
CA ALA A 150 -14.46 -3.66 1.43
C ALA A 150 -15.82 -3.02 1.79
N SER A 151 -15.92 -2.41 2.99
CA SER A 151 -17.15 -1.75 3.44
C SER A 151 -17.42 -0.46 2.65
N ALA A 152 -16.39 0.34 2.37
CA ALA A 152 -16.48 1.54 1.53
C ALA A 152 -16.81 1.19 0.07
N GLN A 153 -16.19 0.13 -0.46
CA GLN A 153 -16.54 -0.41 -1.78
C GLN A 153 -18.02 -0.82 -1.81
N SER A 154 -18.50 -1.57 -0.83
CA SER A 154 -19.90 -2.00 -0.75
C SER A 154 -20.87 -0.82 -0.60
N ALA A 155 -20.49 0.21 0.16
CA ALA A 155 -21.30 1.41 0.33
C ALA A 155 -21.42 2.24 -0.96
N GLY A 156 -20.34 2.29 -1.77
CA GLY A 156 -20.27 3.03 -3.02
C GLY A 156 -20.66 2.26 -4.28
N GLN A 157 -21.21 1.05 -4.17
CA GLN A 157 -21.66 0.29 -5.34
C GLN A 157 -22.84 0.98 -6.03
N PHE A 158 -22.63 1.55 -7.21
CA PHE A 158 -23.63 2.33 -7.96
C PHE A 158 -24.95 1.58 -8.19
N ASP A 159 -24.90 0.35 -8.72
CA ASP A 159 -26.07 -0.51 -8.96
C ASP A 159 -26.38 -1.45 -7.78
N GLY A 160 -25.84 -1.15 -6.59
CA GLY A 160 -26.00 -1.97 -5.40
C GLY A 160 -27.35 -1.79 -4.72
N ASP A 161 -27.88 -2.88 -4.14
CA ASP A 161 -29.05 -2.86 -3.27
C ASP A 161 -28.90 -1.78 -2.17
N PRO A 162 -29.87 -0.84 -2.04
CA PRO A 162 -29.84 0.18 -0.99
C PRO A 162 -29.60 -0.38 0.43
N ALA A 163 -30.13 -1.55 0.76
CA ALA A 163 -29.90 -2.15 2.07
C ALA A 163 -28.46 -2.65 2.23
N ALA A 164 -27.87 -3.21 1.18
CA ALA A 164 -26.45 -3.57 1.15
C ALA A 164 -25.55 -2.34 1.27
N ARG A 165 -25.84 -1.24 0.56
CA ARG A 165 -25.07 0.01 0.65
C ARG A 165 -25.14 0.62 2.06
N ALA A 166 -26.33 0.66 2.65
CA ALA A 166 -26.53 1.13 4.02
C ALA A 166 -25.77 0.27 5.04
N THR A 167 -25.76 -1.06 4.84
CA THR A 167 -25.00 -2.01 5.68
C THR A 167 -23.49 -1.79 5.55
N GLY A 168 -22.99 -1.59 4.33
CA GLY A 168 -21.59 -1.26 4.05
C GLY A 168 -21.18 0.05 4.72
N LEU A 169 -21.99 1.10 4.59
CA LEU A 169 -21.71 2.39 5.23
C LEU A 169 -21.70 2.28 6.75
N ALA A 170 -22.66 1.56 7.34
CA ALA A 170 -22.69 1.33 8.79
C ALA A 170 -21.46 0.54 9.27
N ALA A 171 -20.98 -0.43 8.48
CA ALA A 171 -19.75 -1.17 8.80
C ALA A 171 -18.50 -0.29 8.71
N LEU A 172 -18.40 0.54 7.67
CA LEU A 172 -17.32 1.52 7.50
C LEU A 172 -17.23 2.46 8.70
N LEU A 173 -18.34 3.08 9.08
CA LEU A 173 -18.35 4.03 10.19
C LEU A 173 -18.02 3.35 11.52
N ARG A 174 -18.50 2.13 11.78
CA ARG A 174 -18.08 1.36 12.96
C ARG A 174 -16.57 1.07 12.99
N ALA A 175 -15.95 0.84 11.84
CA ALA A 175 -14.51 0.63 11.75
C ALA A 175 -13.73 1.92 12.04
N LEU A 176 -14.20 3.06 11.51
CA LEU A 176 -13.62 4.37 11.81
C LEU A 176 -13.82 4.75 13.29
N ASP A 177 -14.98 4.50 13.89
CA ASP A 177 -15.23 4.68 15.33
C ASP A 177 -14.27 3.85 16.20
N ALA A 178 -13.92 2.64 15.75
CA ALA A 178 -12.96 1.80 16.44
C ALA A 178 -11.54 2.38 16.38
N LEU A 179 -11.13 2.95 15.23
CA LEU A 179 -9.85 3.66 15.09
C LEU A 179 -9.85 4.96 15.89
N GLU A 180 -10.91 5.76 15.82
CA GLU A 180 -11.07 7.03 16.54
C GLU A 180 -10.92 6.84 18.05
N ARG A 181 -11.58 5.82 18.63
CA ARG A 181 -11.42 5.47 20.04
C ARG A 181 -10.01 4.98 20.38
N ARG A 182 -9.38 4.22 19.49
CA ARG A 182 -8.01 3.73 19.70
C ARG A 182 -6.99 4.86 19.69
N LEU A 183 -7.17 5.84 18.82
CA LEU A 183 -6.31 7.03 18.67
C LEU A 183 -6.62 8.12 19.70
N ALA A 184 -7.62 7.93 20.58
CA ALA A 184 -7.93 8.88 21.66
C ALA A 184 -6.86 8.94 22.76
N SER A 185 -6.07 7.88 22.92
CA SER A 185 -5.07 7.75 23.99
C SER A 185 -3.71 7.26 23.49
N ARG A 186 -3.56 7.08 22.19
CA ARG A 186 -2.35 6.52 21.58
C ARG A 186 -1.87 7.40 20.45
N GLU A 187 -0.56 7.53 20.35
CA GLU A 187 0.06 8.22 19.23
C GLU A 187 -0.06 7.36 17.97
N HIS A 188 0.32 6.09 18.06
CA HIS A 188 0.24 5.10 16.99
C HIS A 188 -0.83 4.03 17.29
N VAL A 189 -1.27 3.29 16.27
CA VAL A 189 -2.37 2.34 16.38
C VAL A 189 -2.08 1.27 17.44
N LEU A 190 -0.83 0.82 17.53
CA LEU A 190 -0.41 -0.22 18.47
C LEU A 190 0.38 0.29 19.69
N GLY A 191 0.71 1.58 19.79
CA GLY A 191 1.49 2.08 20.92
C GLY A 191 2.10 3.47 20.71
N GLY A 192 3.31 3.68 21.25
CA GLY A 192 4.06 4.93 21.12
C GLY A 192 4.87 5.04 19.83
N GLU A 193 5.26 3.93 19.22
CA GLU A 193 6.10 3.89 18.01
C GLU A 193 5.31 3.38 16.79
N PRO A 194 5.67 3.80 15.57
CA PRO A 194 5.02 3.33 14.36
C PRO A 194 5.36 1.86 14.08
N THR A 195 4.36 1.13 13.58
CA THR A 195 4.45 -0.27 13.17
C THR A 195 3.92 -0.45 11.74
N LEU A 196 4.03 -1.66 11.18
CA LEU A 196 3.34 -2.00 9.92
C LEU A 196 1.82 -1.78 9.98
N ALA A 197 1.21 -1.83 11.18
CA ALA A 197 -0.20 -1.51 11.35
C ALA A 197 -0.49 -0.04 11.01
N ASP A 198 0.42 0.88 11.37
CA ASP A 198 0.29 2.31 11.12
C ASP A 198 0.40 2.62 9.62
N VAL A 199 1.37 1.98 8.95
CA VAL A 199 1.53 2.05 7.48
C VAL A 199 0.26 1.58 6.79
N LYS A 200 -0.30 0.43 7.19
CA LYS A 200 -1.52 -0.11 6.61
C LYS A 200 -2.73 0.80 6.80
N VAL A 201 -2.92 1.33 8.02
CA VAL A 201 -4.02 2.26 8.31
C VAL A 201 -3.86 3.53 7.49
N TRP A 202 -2.66 4.10 7.41
CA TRP A 202 -2.44 5.32 6.65
C TRP A 202 -2.76 5.15 5.17
N VAL A 203 -2.23 4.12 4.51
CA VAL A 203 -2.54 3.83 3.10
C VAL A 203 -4.05 3.61 2.89
N THR A 204 -4.71 2.93 3.83
CA THR A 204 -6.17 2.72 3.77
C THR A 204 -6.95 4.02 3.87
N LEU A 205 -6.53 4.95 4.74
CA LEU A 205 -7.16 6.27 4.87
C LEU A 205 -6.91 7.15 3.65
N VAL A 206 -5.71 7.08 3.05
CA VAL A 206 -5.42 7.70 1.75
C VAL A 206 -6.41 7.17 0.71
N GLN A 207 -6.56 5.85 0.56
CA GLN A 207 -7.52 5.27 -0.41
C GLN A 207 -8.97 5.62 -0.10
N LEU A 208 -9.35 5.72 1.17
CA LEU A 208 -10.69 6.15 1.57
C LEU A 208 -11.00 7.56 1.03
N ASP A 209 -10.05 8.49 1.18
CA ASP A 209 -10.21 9.87 0.73
C ASP A 209 -9.93 10.04 -0.78
N THR A 210 -9.00 9.33 -1.39
CA THR A 210 -8.64 9.60 -2.80
C THR A 210 -9.38 8.73 -3.81
N VAL A 211 -10.03 7.66 -3.36
CA VAL A 211 -10.72 6.69 -4.21
C VAL A 211 -12.15 6.47 -3.74
N HIS A 212 -12.34 5.94 -2.54
CA HIS A 212 -13.67 5.48 -2.14
C HIS A 212 -14.68 6.63 -1.96
N ARG A 213 -14.25 7.80 -1.48
CA ARG A 213 -15.15 8.96 -1.29
C ARG A 213 -15.88 9.37 -2.57
N HIS A 214 -15.27 9.14 -3.75
CA HIS A 214 -15.85 9.51 -5.04
C HIS A 214 -17.15 8.77 -5.33
N HIS A 215 -17.39 7.64 -4.65
CA HIS A 215 -18.59 6.83 -4.83
C HIS A 215 -19.56 6.89 -3.66
N LEU A 216 -19.25 7.67 -2.63
CA LEU A 216 -20.12 7.86 -1.48
C LEU A 216 -20.97 9.12 -1.68
N ASP A 217 -22.18 9.13 -1.12
CA ASP A 217 -22.97 10.36 -1.08
C ASP A 217 -22.35 11.39 -0.12
N ALA A 218 -22.74 12.66 -0.26
CA ALA A 218 -22.17 13.74 0.53
C ALA A 218 -22.45 13.59 2.04
N ALA A 219 -23.59 13.01 2.42
CA ALA A 219 -23.94 12.79 3.83
C ALA A 219 -23.06 11.71 4.47
N ALA A 220 -22.76 10.64 3.73
CA ALA A 220 -21.82 9.60 4.12
C ALA A 220 -20.42 10.17 4.30
N VAL A 221 -19.93 10.97 3.34
CA VAL A 221 -18.62 11.62 3.46
C VAL A 221 -18.57 12.58 4.64
N HIS A 222 -19.63 13.36 4.88
CA HIS A 222 -19.69 14.24 6.05
C HIS A 222 -19.53 13.46 7.36
N ARG A 223 -20.22 12.34 7.53
CA ARG A 223 -20.07 11.46 8.71
C ARG A 223 -18.67 10.87 8.83
N ILE A 224 -18.00 10.58 7.71
CA ILE A 224 -16.60 10.14 7.73
C ILE A 224 -15.70 11.27 8.26
N THR A 225 -15.99 12.54 7.95
CA THR A 225 -15.21 13.68 8.46
C THR A 225 -15.35 13.90 9.97
N GLU A 226 -16.39 13.35 10.61
CA GLU A 226 -16.65 13.41 12.06
C GLU A 226 -15.70 12.55 12.92
N HIS A 227 -14.58 12.07 12.35
CA HIS A 227 -13.52 11.32 13.03
C HIS A 227 -12.23 12.15 13.14
N PRO A 228 -12.21 13.21 13.96
CA PRO A 228 -11.14 14.21 13.95
C PRO A 228 -9.78 13.63 14.36
N ARG A 229 -9.71 12.62 15.24
CA ARG A 229 -8.42 12.03 15.64
C ARG A 229 -7.88 11.11 14.55
N VAL A 230 -8.74 10.36 13.85
CA VAL A 230 -8.34 9.58 12.68
C VAL A 230 -7.71 10.49 11.63
N TRP A 231 -8.34 11.62 11.31
CA TRP A 231 -7.82 12.53 10.30
C TRP A 231 -6.61 13.35 10.79
N ALA A 232 -6.53 13.70 12.07
CA ALA A 232 -5.32 14.30 12.64
C ALA A 232 -4.13 13.32 12.61
N TYR A 233 -4.36 12.05 12.92
CA TYR A 233 -3.38 10.98 12.79
C TYR A 233 -2.89 10.83 11.34
N ALA A 234 -3.83 10.78 10.37
CA ALA A 234 -3.50 10.65 8.96
C ALA A 234 -2.64 11.81 8.44
N ARG A 235 -2.95 13.05 8.83
CA ARG A 235 -2.18 14.25 8.49
C ARG A 235 -0.80 14.26 9.12
N ARG A 236 -0.69 13.85 10.40
CA ARG A 236 0.60 13.75 11.08
C ARG A 236 1.52 12.75 10.38
N LEU A 237 0.99 11.59 9.99
CA LEU A 237 1.76 10.64 9.21
C LEU A 237 2.10 11.19 7.82
N ALA A 238 1.18 11.85 7.11
CA ALA A 238 1.50 12.50 5.84
C ALA A 238 2.62 13.55 5.96
N ALA A 239 2.74 14.23 7.10
CA ALA A 239 3.83 15.17 7.40
C ALA A 239 5.18 14.51 7.67
N HIS A 240 5.21 13.19 7.91
CA HIS A 240 6.45 12.46 8.04
C HIS A 240 7.03 12.16 6.64
N PRO A 241 8.33 12.47 6.37
CA PRO A 241 8.94 12.28 5.05
C PRO A 241 8.79 10.87 4.48
N ALA A 242 8.95 9.84 5.31
CA ALA A 242 8.79 8.45 4.88
C ALA A 242 7.37 8.09 4.40
N PHE A 243 6.36 8.93 4.65
CA PHE A 243 4.99 8.72 4.20
C PHE A 243 4.62 9.69 3.07
N GLY A 244 4.66 11.00 3.37
CA GLY A 244 4.20 12.04 2.44
C GLY A 244 4.97 12.08 1.12
N SER A 245 6.28 11.83 1.14
CA SER A 245 7.12 11.92 -0.06
C SER A 245 6.80 10.85 -1.12
N HIS A 246 6.08 9.78 -0.75
CA HIS A 246 5.67 8.72 -1.67
C HIS A 246 4.26 8.91 -2.24
N LEU A 247 3.55 9.98 -1.85
CA LEU A 247 2.15 10.17 -2.17
C LEU A 247 1.96 10.75 -3.59
N ASP A 248 1.78 9.87 -4.58
CA ASP A 248 1.43 10.21 -5.98
C ASP A 248 -0.09 10.36 -6.14
N LEU A 249 -0.67 11.47 -5.64
CA LEU A 249 -2.12 11.71 -5.70
C LEU A 249 -2.65 11.68 -7.14
N ASP A 250 -1.94 12.29 -8.09
CA ASP A 250 -2.33 12.31 -9.49
C ASP A 250 -2.32 10.90 -10.09
N GLY A 251 -1.30 10.09 -9.78
CA GLY A 251 -1.23 8.71 -10.20
C GLY A 251 -2.30 7.83 -9.58
N ILE A 252 -2.64 8.03 -8.31
CA ILE A 252 -3.75 7.35 -7.64
C ILE A 252 -5.07 7.70 -8.34
N ALA A 253 -5.31 8.99 -8.61
CA ALA A 253 -6.49 9.44 -9.32
C ALA A 253 -6.56 8.85 -10.74
N ARG A 254 -5.48 8.91 -11.52
CA ARG A 254 -5.41 8.29 -12.86
C ARG A 254 -5.68 6.79 -12.80
N ARG A 255 -5.07 6.07 -11.85
CA ARG A 255 -5.31 4.63 -11.64
C ARG A 255 -6.77 4.36 -11.34
N HIS A 256 -7.36 5.15 -10.44
CA HIS A 256 -8.76 5.03 -10.11
C HIS A 256 -9.65 5.19 -11.35
N HIS A 257 -9.51 6.29 -12.09
CA HIS A 257 -10.31 6.56 -13.28
C HIS A 257 -10.15 5.49 -14.36
N ALA A 258 -8.94 4.97 -14.58
CA ALA A 258 -8.68 3.93 -15.58
C ALA A 258 -9.37 2.58 -15.26
N HIS A 259 -9.61 2.28 -13.98
CA HIS A 259 -10.22 1.02 -13.54
C HIS A 259 -11.66 1.18 -13.05
N CYS A 260 -12.12 2.41 -12.83
CA CYS A 260 -13.46 2.71 -12.37
C CYS A 260 -14.47 2.49 -13.50
N ARG A 261 -15.50 1.70 -13.23
CA ARG A 261 -16.66 1.51 -14.12
C ARG A 261 -17.95 2.12 -13.55
N GLY A 262 -17.88 2.73 -12.37
CA GLY A 262 -19.02 3.33 -11.68
C GLY A 262 -19.11 4.83 -11.91
N ALA A 263 -20.29 5.40 -11.64
CA ALA A 263 -20.46 6.85 -11.64
C ALA A 263 -19.86 7.48 -10.37
N GLU A 264 -19.33 8.68 -10.51
CA GLU A 264 -19.01 9.53 -9.36
C GLU A 264 -20.29 10.02 -8.69
N ALA A 265 -20.26 10.11 -7.37
CA ALA A 265 -21.34 10.57 -6.52
C ALA A 265 -21.01 11.96 -5.94
N ALA A 266 -21.99 12.58 -5.27
CA ALA A 266 -21.83 13.92 -4.68
C ALA A 266 -20.68 14.02 -3.66
N GLY A 267 -20.24 12.91 -3.06
CA GLY A 267 -19.08 12.88 -2.17
C GLY A 267 -17.75 13.25 -2.84
N ALA A 268 -17.65 13.16 -4.17
CA ALA A 268 -16.48 13.63 -4.93
C ALA A 268 -16.19 15.13 -4.73
N ALA A 269 -17.21 15.93 -4.42
CA ALA A 269 -17.06 17.37 -4.14
C ALA A 269 -16.55 17.68 -2.72
N VAL A 270 -16.54 16.69 -1.81
CA VAL A 270 -16.12 16.87 -0.42
C VAL A 270 -14.71 16.32 -0.25
N GLN A 271 -13.72 17.21 -0.15
CA GLN A 271 -12.35 16.82 0.18
C GLN A 271 -12.22 16.64 1.69
N ILE A 272 -11.77 15.47 2.16
CA ILE A 272 -11.63 15.21 3.61
C ILE A 272 -10.29 15.77 4.10
N VAL A 273 -9.20 15.51 3.35
CA VAL A 273 -7.87 15.99 3.67
C VAL A 273 -7.24 16.69 2.47
N ASP A 274 -6.70 17.88 2.69
CA ASP A 274 -5.73 18.48 1.77
C ASP A 274 -4.35 17.87 2.01
N TRP A 275 -4.10 16.69 1.42
CA TRP A 275 -2.87 15.94 1.64
C TRP A 275 -1.62 16.75 1.26
N MET A 276 -1.69 17.56 0.21
CA MET A 276 -0.56 18.35 -0.28
C MET A 276 -0.11 19.44 0.69
N ALA A 277 -1.00 19.89 1.59
CA ALA A 277 -0.63 20.81 2.66
C ALA A 277 0.30 20.18 3.71
N TYR A 278 0.33 18.84 3.79
CA TYR A 278 1.10 18.11 4.81
C TYR A 278 2.32 17.41 4.23
N VAL A 279 2.37 17.10 2.93
CA VAL A 279 3.55 16.49 2.31
C VAL A 279 4.77 17.41 2.49
N PRO A 280 5.89 16.91 3.04
CA PRO A 280 7.11 17.70 3.18
C PRO A 280 7.57 18.22 1.82
N ARG A 281 7.77 19.53 1.72
CA ARG A 281 8.42 20.13 0.54
C ARG A 281 9.90 19.80 0.59
N GLU A 282 10.46 19.25 -0.48
CA GLU A 282 11.91 19.13 -0.61
C GLU A 282 12.53 20.53 -0.40
N GLN A 283 13.35 20.67 0.64
CA GLN A 283 14.28 21.80 0.70
C GLN A 283 15.39 21.48 -0.31
N PRO A 284 15.66 22.34 -1.31
CA PRO A 284 16.80 22.13 -2.18
C PRO A 284 18.04 22.06 -1.31
N ALA A 285 18.80 20.97 -1.45
CA ALA A 285 20.06 20.78 -0.76
C ALA A 285 20.94 22.01 -1.00
N SER A 286 21.14 22.82 0.05
CA SER A 286 22.06 23.96 0.02
C SER A 286 23.40 23.45 -0.48
N ALA A 287 23.78 23.89 -1.67
CA ALA A 287 25.07 23.60 -2.28
C ALA A 287 26.17 23.92 -1.27
N ARG A 288 26.82 22.89 -0.73
CA ARG A 288 28.11 23.06 -0.04
C ARG A 288 29.08 23.52 -1.11
N GLN A 289 29.41 24.80 -1.11
CA GLN A 289 30.54 25.32 -1.87
C GLN A 289 31.82 24.64 -1.36
N PRO A 290 32.63 24.02 -2.22
CA PRO A 290 33.94 23.53 -1.84
C PRO A 290 34.84 24.72 -1.52
N SER A 291 35.53 24.63 -0.39
CA SER A 291 36.62 25.51 0.04
C SER A 291 37.88 25.25 -0.78
#